data_AF-A0A941N0K8-F1
#
_entry.id   AF-A0A941N0K8-F1
#
_cell.length_a   1.000
_cell.length_b   1.000
_cell.length_c   1.000
_cell.angle_alpha   90.00
_cell.angle_beta   90.00
_cell.angle_gamma   90.00
#
_symmetry.space_group_name_H-M   'P 1'
#
loop_
_entity.id
_entity.type
_entity.pdbx_description
1 polymer ?
#
loop_
_entity_poly.entity_id
_entity_poly.type
_entity_poly.pdbx_seq_one_letter_code
_entity_poly.pdbx_strand_id
1 'polypeptide(L)'
;MTKSLTILLFVVAAALSWGVYVPVVHRAAVECKSNLRAFLLVGIAYFLVAVVVPGVFLFVFKSDPTTKAGSPPNFHMQSCLWGLAAGTAGAVGALCIIFATTKGGPGAAIYVAPLVFSGAPIVNTLATITFFHPAKAVPDWRFFAGLALAVLGASMVMLYKPTGELHASPAMNAPLVDESAISK
;
A
#
# COMPACT_ATOMS: atom_id res chain seq x y z
N MET A 1 12.54 23.52 -7.36
CA MET A 1 12.93 22.08 -7.33
C MET A 1 13.06 21.59 -8.77
N THR A 2 14.07 20.77 -9.07
CA THR A 2 14.13 20.05 -10.35
C THR A 2 13.03 18.97 -10.38
N LYS A 3 12.44 18.69 -11.55
CA LYS A 3 11.34 17.71 -11.69
C LYS A 3 11.71 16.34 -11.09
N SER A 4 12.96 15.91 -11.27
CA SER A 4 13.47 14.64 -10.75
C SER A 4 13.49 14.60 -9.21
N LEU A 5 13.81 15.71 -8.56
CA LEU A 5 13.79 15.79 -7.10
C LEU A 5 12.36 15.69 -6.54
N THR A 6 11.39 16.33 -7.20
CA THR A 6 9.97 16.22 -6.85
C THR A 6 9.48 14.78 -6.98
N ILE A 7 9.80 14.10 -8.08
CA ILE A 7 9.44 12.70 -8.29
C ILE A 7 10.03 11.83 -7.18
N LEU A 8 11.33 11.98 -6.89
CA LEU A 8 12.00 11.19 -5.87
C LEU A 8 11.35 11.37 -4.49
N LEU A 9 10.97 12.60 -4.14
CA LEU A 9 10.28 12.89 -2.88
C LEU A 9 8.96 12.11 -2.77
N PHE A 10 8.12 12.14 -3.81
CA PHE A 10 6.85 11.40 -3.80
C PHE A 10 7.05 9.88 -3.80
N VAL A 11 8.07 9.39 -4.51
CA VAL A 11 8.42 7.96 -4.50
C VAL A 11 8.85 7.51 -3.11
N VAL A 12 9.72 8.27 -2.44
CA VAL A 12 10.17 7.97 -1.08
C VAL A 12 9.00 8.05 -0.10
N ALA A 13 8.16 9.08 -0.18
CA ALA A 13 6.98 9.21 0.67
C ALA A 13 6.01 8.03 0.49
N ALA A 14 5.79 7.60 -0.75
CA ALA A 14 4.97 6.42 -1.05
C ALA A 14 5.60 5.14 -0.50
N ALA A 15 6.90 4.94 -0.68
CA ALA A 15 7.62 3.78 -0.17
C ALA A 15 7.57 3.70 1.37
N LEU A 16 7.74 4.82 2.06
CA LEU A 16 7.61 4.89 3.51
C LEU A 16 6.17 4.58 3.96
N SER A 17 5.17 5.17 3.30
CA SER A 17 3.76 4.97 3.65
C SER A 17 3.34 3.51 3.48
N TRP A 18 3.68 2.89 2.35
CA TRP A 18 3.37 1.47 2.10
C TRP A 18 4.25 0.50 2.89
N GLY A 19 5.49 0.88 3.19
CA GLY A 19 6.39 0.08 4.03
C GLY A 19 5.88 -0.04 5.46
N VAL A 20 5.37 1.05 6.04
CA VAL A 20 4.79 1.06 7.39
C VAL A 20 3.37 0.45 7.41
N TYR A 21 2.64 0.53 6.29
CA TYR A 21 1.28 0.01 6.19
C TYR A 21 1.16 -1.47 6.58
N VAL A 22 2.02 -2.36 6.05
CA VAL A 22 1.90 -3.82 6.26
C VAL A 22 2.03 -4.23 7.73
N PRO A 23 3.06 -3.80 8.50
CA PRO A 23 3.13 -4.13 9.92
C PRO A 23 1.98 -3.51 10.74
N VAL A 24 1.55 -2.28 10.42
CA VAL A 24 0.45 -1.62 11.13
C VAL A 24 -0.88 -2.33 10.91
N VAL A 25 -1.19 -2.71 9.66
CA VAL A 25 -2.46 -3.39 9.35
C VAL A 25 -2.47 -4.82 9.88
N HIS A 26 -1.32 -5.50 9.90
CA HIS A 26 -1.21 -6.82 10.52
C HIS A 26 -1.49 -6.73 12.02
N ARG A 27 -0.90 -5.74 12.71
CA ARG A 27 -1.19 -5.48 14.12
C ARG A 27 -2.68 -5.20 14.36
N ALA A 28 -3.29 -4.35 13.54
CA ALA A 28 -4.73 -4.08 13.62
C ALA A 28 -5.58 -5.34 13.42
N ALA A 29 -5.23 -6.21 12.46
CA ALA A 29 -5.95 -7.46 12.21
C ALA A 29 -5.87 -8.44 13.39
N VAL A 30 -4.70 -8.53 14.03
CA VAL A 30 -4.47 -9.34 15.22
C VAL A 30 -5.25 -8.80 16.42
N GLU A 31 -5.14 -7.49 16.71
CA GLU A 31 -5.83 -6.85 17.85
C GLU A 31 -7.36 -6.86 17.67
N CYS A 32 -7.86 -6.63 16.46
CA CYS A 32 -9.28 -6.72 16.14
C CYS A 32 -9.81 -8.16 16.08
N LYS A 33 -8.91 -9.17 16.14
CA LYS A 33 -9.19 -10.59 15.93
C LYS A 33 -10.01 -10.84 14.64
N SER A 34 -9.78 -10.02 13.61
CA SER A 34 -10.57 -10.04 12.37
C SER A 34 -9.90 -9.23 11.26
N ASN A 35 -9.56 -9.92 10.17
CA ASN A 35 -9.05 -9.29 8.94
C ASN A 35 -10.05 -8.30 8.35
N LEU A 36 -11.35 -8.63 8.38
CA LEU A 36 -12.39 -7.80 7.79
C LEU A 36 -12.63 -6.52 8.58
N ARG A 37 -12.55 -6.56 9.92
CA ARG A 37 -12.66 -5.33 10.74
C ARG A 37 -11.46 -4.41 10.52
N ALA A 38 -10.25 -4.96 10.47
CA ALA A 38 -9.06 -4.18 10.14
C ALA A 38 -9.17 -3.57 8.73
N PHE A 39 -9.60 -4.36 7.74
CA PHE A 39 -9.82 -3.87 6.38
C PHE A 39 -10.92 -2.81 6.29
N LEU A 40 -12.01 -2.93 7.06
CA LEU A 40 -13.06 -1.92 7.14
C LEU A 40 -12.50 -0.57 7.62
N LEU A 41 -11.66 -0.58 8.67
CA LEU A 41 -11.00 0.63 9.17
C LEU A 41 -10.04 1.24 8.13
N VAL A 42 -9.31 0.40 7.38
CA VAL A 42 -8.51 0.86 6.23
C VAL A 42 -9.41 1.50 5.17
N GLY A 43 -10.57 0.91 4.87
CA GLY A 43 -11.54 1.45 3.94
C GLY A 43 -12.09 2.82 4.37
N ILE A 44 -12.39 3.00 5.66
CA ILE A 44 -12.80 4.30 6.20
C ILE A 44 -11.68 5.33 6.02
N ALA A 45 -10.43 4.98 6.34
CA ALA A 45 -9.30 5.88 6.11
C ALA A 45 -9.13 6.24 4.63
N TYR A 46 -9.32 5.27 3.71
CA TYR A 46 -9.29 5.51 2.28
C TYR A 46 -10.42 6.43 1.82
N PHE A 47 -11.63 6.30 2.37
CA PHE A 47 -12.71 7.22 2.08
C PHE A 47 -12.36 8.66 2.50
N LEU A 48 -11.82 8.84 3.71
CA LEU A 48 -11.41 10.15 4.21
C LEU A 48 -10.32 10.78 3.31
N VAL A 49 -9.30 10.02 2.95
CA VAL A 49 -8.18 10.57 2.16
C VAL A 49 -8.50 10.66 0.67
N ALA A 50 -9.14 9.66 0.07
CA ALA A 50 -9.35 9.58 -1.37
C ALA A 50 -10.65 10.24 -1.84
N VAL A 51 -11.62 10.45 -0.95
CA VAL A 51 -12.90 11.12 -1.29
C VAL A 51 -13.00 12.48 -0.64
N VAL A 52 -12.85 12.56 0.70
CA VAL A 52 -13.09 13.83 1.40
C VAL A 52 -12.03 14.88 1.02
N VAL A 53 -10.74 14.53 1.02
CA VAL A 53 -9.69 15.51 0.67
C VAL A 53 -9.84 16.05 -0.76
N PRO A 54 -9.88 15.23 -1.83
CA PRO A 54 -10.13 15.75 -3.18
C PRO A 54 -11.47 16.45 -3.31
N GLY A 55 -12.52 15.97 -2.63
CA GLY A 55 -13.84 16.57 -2.64
C GLY A 55 -13.85 17.99 -2.07
N VAL A 56 -13.10 18.25 -1.00
CA VAL A 56 -12.93 19.59 -0.44
C VAL A 56 -12.23 20.51 -1.44
N PHE A 57 -11.12 20.07 -2.05
CA PHE A 57 -10.41 20.88 -3.04
C PHE A 57 -11.28 21.21 -4.26
N LEU A 58 -11.94 20.20 -4.84
CA LEU A 58 -12.71 20.34 -6.07
C LEU A 58 -14.05 21.05 -5.87
N PHE A 59 -14.79 20.73 -4.81
CA PHE A 59 -16.17 21.20 -4.64
C PHE A 59 -16.30 22.38 -3.66
N VAL A 60 -15.45 22.45 -2.64
CA VAL A 60 -15.48 23.53 -1.65
C VAL A 60 -14.57 24.67 -2.08
N PHE A 61 -13.29 24.37 -2.36
CA PHE A 61 -12.33 25.39 -2.78
C PHE A 61 -12.36 25.71 -4.27
N LYS A 62 -13.05 24.89 -5.08
CA LYS A 62 -13.10 25.01 -6.55
C LYS A 62 -11.71 25.19 -7.17
N SER A 63 -10.73 24.52 -6.56
CA SER A 63 -9.32 24.63 -6.91
C SER A 63 -8.76 23.22 -7.09
N ASP A 64 -8.18 23.00 -8.26
CA ASP A 64 -7.46 21.78 -8.56
C ASP A 64 -5.97 22.11 -8.69
N PRO A 65 -5.15 21.81 -7.66
CA PRO A 65 -3.71 22.09 -7.70
C PRO A 65 -2.96 21.21 -8.70
N THR A 66 -3.62 20.22 -9.31
CA THR A 66 -3.03 19.26 -10.24
C THR A 66 -3.23 19.64 -11.71
N THR A 67 -4.09 20.62 -12.01
CA THR A 67 -4.37 21.09 -13.37
C THR A 67 -3.95 22.54 -13.58
N LYS A 68 -3.88 22.98 -14.84
CA LYS A 68 -3.61 24.38 -15.16
C LYS A 68 -4.80 25.24 -14.73
N ALA A 69 -4.55 26.40 -14.14
CA ALA A 69 -5.60 27.34 -13.73
C ALA A 69 -6.57 27.61 -14.89
N GLY A 70 -7.87 27.47 -14.62
CA GLY A 70 -8.94 27.65 -15.62
C GLY A 70 -9.25 26.42 -16.49
N SER A 71 -8.62 25.27 -16.27
CA SER A 71 -9.00 24.03 -16.96
C SER A 71 -10.38 23.55 -16.46
N PRO A 72 -11.34 23.23 -17.34
CA PRO A 72 -12.62 22.70 -16.90
C PRO A 72 -12.44 21.29 -16.30
N PRO A 73 -13.18 20.94 -15.23
CA PRO A 73 -13.11 19.60 -14.64
C PRO A 73 -13.57 18.54 -15.64
N ASN A 74 -12.79 17.46 -15.76
CA ASN A 74 -13.09 16.34 -16.65
C ASN A 74 -13.57 15.11 -15.86
N PHE A 75 -14.88 14.87 -15.91
CA PHE A 75 -15.53 13.69 -15.32
C PHE A 75 -16.08 12.75 -16.40
N HIS A 76 -15.36 12.61 -17.52
CA HIS A 76 -15.77 11.69 -18.58
C HIS A 76 -15.82 10.25 -18.05
N MET A 77 -16.88 9.52 -18.41
CA MET A 77 -17.18 8.20 -17.84
C MET A 77 -16.03 7.20 -18.00
N GLN A 78 -15.34 7.22 -19.15
CA GLN A 78 -14.18 6.36 -19.39
C GLN A 78 -13.02 6.64 -18.41
N SER A 79 -12.75 7.91 -18.10
CA SER A 79 -11.70 8.31 -17.17
C SER A 79 -12.05 7.93 -15.74
N CYS A 80 -13.31 8.13 -15.36
CA CYS A 80 -13.84 7.72 -14.06
C CYS A 80 -13.77 6.20 -13.87
N LEU A 81 -14.08 5.41 -14.91
CA LEU A 81 -13.97 3.95 -14.87
C LEU A 81 -12.54 3.48 -14.63
N TRP A 82 -11.53 4.12 -15.24
CA TRP A 82 -10.13 3.82 -14.95
C TRP A 82 -9.74 4.15 -13.50
N GLY A 83 -10.22 5.28 -12.97
CA GLY A 83 -10.03 5.63 -11.57
C GLY A 83 -10.66 4.61 -10.61
N LEU A 84 -11.89 4.18 -10.90
CA LEU A 84 -12.57 3.14 -10.12
C LEU A 84 -11.84 1.80 -10.21
N ALA A 85 -11.46 1.37 -11.40
CA ALA A 85 -10.72 0.12 -11.61
C ALA A 85 -9.38 0.12 -10.85
N ALA A 86 -8.64 1.22 -10.89
CA ALA A 86 -7.40 1.38 -10.13
C ALA A 86 -7.65 1.32 -8.61
N GLY A 87 -8.69 2.00 -8.11
CA GLY A 87 -9.08 1.96 -6.71
C GLY A 87 -9.49 0.55 -6.24
N THR A 88 -10.28 -0.16 -7.04
CA THR A 88 -10.66 -1.56 -6.77
C THR A 88 -9.45 -2.48 -6.75
N ALA A 89 -8.53 -2.37 -7.72
CA ALA A 89 -7.30 -3.17 -7.74
C ALA A 89 -6.45 -2.94 -6.49
N GLY A 90 -6.31 -1.68 -6.05
CA GLY A 90 -5.61 -1.32 -4.81
C GLY A 90 -6.27 -1.91 -3.56
N ALA A 91 -7.61 -1.80 -3.45
CA ALA A 91 -8.36 -2.33 -2.31
C ALA A 91 -8.29 -3.87 -2.23
N VAL A 92 -8.40 -4.56 -3.37
CA VAL A 92 -8.23 -6.02 -3.44
C VAL A 92 -6.81 -6.41 -3.04
N GLY A 93 -5.79 -5.70 -3.52
CA GLY A 93 -4.40 -5.94 -3.14
C GLY A 93 -4.16 -5.78 -1.63
N ALA A 94 -4.69 -4.70 -1.04
CA ALA A 94 -4.66 -4.46 0.41
C ALA A 94 -5.32 -5.61 1.19
N LEU A 95 -6.50 -6.07 0.75
CA LEU A 95 -7.18 -7.21 1.36
C LEU A 95 -6.31 -8.48 1.31
N CYS A 96 -5.70 -8.78 0.16
CA CYS A 96 -4.79 -9.92 0.00
C CYS A 96 -3.57 -9.84 0.94
N ILE A 97 -2.98 -8.66 1.12
CA ILE A 97 -1.86 -8.44 2.08
C ILE A 97 -2.30 -8.77 3.51
N ILE A 98 -3.49 -8.31 3.93
CA ILE A 98 -4.01 -8.58 5.28
C ILE A 98 -4.19 -10.08 5.49
N PHE A 99 -4.81 -10.77 4.53
CA PHE A 99 -4.96 -12.23 4.62
C PHE A 99 -3.62 -12.96 4.61
N ALA A 100 -2.68 -12.55 3.75
CA ALA A 100 -1.36 -13.18 3.66
C ALA A 100 -0.55 -13.01 4.95
N THR A 101 -0.56 -11.82 5.55
CA THR A 101 0.13 -11.56 6.82
C THR A 101 -0.52 -12.29 7.99
N THR A 102 -1.85 -12.31 8.09
CA THR A 102 -2.53 -13.06 9.16
C THR A 102 -2.33 -14.57 9.02
N LYS A 103 -2.36 -15.12 7.80
CA LYS A 103 -2.08 -16.55 7.57
C LYS A 103 -0.61 -16.92 7.80
N GLY A 104 0.30 -15.97 7.56
CA GLY A 104 1.72 -16.15 7.79
C GLY A 104 2.16 -16.13 9.25
N GLY A 105 1.29 -15.74 10.19
CA GLY A 105 1.55 -15.72 11.63
C GLY A 105 2.38 -14.52 12.12
N PRO A 106 2.80 -14.54 13.40
CA PRO A 106 3.59 -13.47 14.00
C PRO A 106 4.89 -13.23 13.21
N GLY A 107 5.09 -11.99 12.76
CA GLY A 107 6.25 -11.61 11.96
C GLY A 107 6.08 -11.75 10.45
N ALA A 108 4.92 -12.19 9.93
CA ALA A 108 4.70 -12.35 8.50
C ALA A 108 4.95 -11.09 7.66
N ALA A 109 4.76 -9.91 8.25
CA ALA A 109 5.04 -8.63 7.60
C ALA A 109 6.48 -8.53 7.07
N ILE A 110 7.47 -9.18 7.71
CA ILE A 110 8.88 -9.11 7.32
C ILE A 110 9.16 -9.73 5.95
N TYR A 111 8.38 -10.74 5.54
CA TYR A 111 8.55 -11.41 4.25
C TYR A 111 7.40 -11.15 3.28
N VAL A 112 6.17 -10.95 3.76
CA VAL A 112 5.03 -10.63 2.87
C VAL A 112 5.22 -9.29 2.19
N ALA A 113 5.68 -8.26 2.90
CA ALA A 113 5.87 -6.94 2.30
C ALA A 113 6.92 -6.97 1.18
N PRO A 114 8.16 -7.47 1.38
CA PRO A 114 9.12 -7.57 0.30
C PRO A 114 8.63 -8.40 -0.89
N LEU A 115 7.90 -9.50 -0.67
CA LEU A 115 7.36 -10.32 -1.77
C LEU A 115 6.36 -9.55 -2.64
N VAL A 116 5.42 -8.84 -2.01
CA VAL A 116 4.41 -8.07 -2.75
C VAL A 116 5.04 -6.87 -3.45
N PHE A 117 5.90 -6.12 -2.76
CA PHE A 117 6.49 -4.90 -3.31
C PHE A 117 7.67 -5.13 -4.27
N SER A 118 8.21 -6.35 -4.34
CA SER A 118 9.11 -6.76 -5.44
C SER A 118 8.34 -7.31 -6.65
N GLY A 119 7.21 -8.00 -6.43
CA GLY A 119 6.35 -8.51 -7.50
C GLY A 119 5.52 -7.44 -8.20
N ALA A 120 4.96 -6.49 -7.46
CA ALA A 120 4.06 -5.47 -8.00
C ALA A 120 4.73 -4.59 -9.08
N PRO A 121 5.98 -4.12 -8.94
CA PRO A 121 6.68 -3.41 -10.01
C PRO A 121 6.81 -4.23 -11.29
N ILE A 122 7.07 -5.54 -11.19
CA ILE A 122 7.20 -6.43 -12.35
C ILE A 122 5.86 -6.50 -13.10
N VAL A 123 4.76 -6.76 -12.38
CA VAL A 123 3.41 -6.81 -12.97
C VAL A 123 3.05 -5.47 -13.59
N ASN A 124 3.32 -4.36 -12.89
CA ASN A 124 3.09 -3.00 -13.41
C ASN A 124 3.86 -2.76 -14.70
N THR A 125 5.14 -3.13 -14.75
CA THR A 125 5.98 -3.02 -15.94
C THR A 125 5.39 -3.81 -17.10
N LEU A 126 5.08 -5.09 -16.91
CA LEU A 126 4.51 -5.94 -17.95
C LEU A 126 3.19 -5.38 -18.46
N ALA A 127 2.28 -5.01 -17.56
CA ALA A 127 1.01 -4.41 -17.92
C ALA A 127 1.20 -3.11 -18.72
N THR A 128 2.17 -2.29 -18.32
CA THR A 128 2.49 -1.04 -19.01
C THR A 128 3.02 -1.29 -20.41
N ILE A 129 4.07 -2.09 -20.57
CA ILE A 129 4.72 -2.29 -21.88
C ILE A 129 3.88 -3.11 -22.86
N THR A 130 2.89 -3.87 -22.36
CA THR A 130 2.02 -4.71 -23.19
C THR A 130 0.70 -4.04 -23.52
N PHE A 131 0.06 -3.36 -22.56
CA PHE A 131 -1.32 -2.89 -22.71
C PHE A 131 -1.49 -1.38 -22.63
N PHE A 132 -0.89 -0.71 -21.63
CA PHE A 132 -1.17 0.71 -21.37
C PHE A 132 -0.31 1.67 -22.20
N HIS A 133 0.97 1.34 -22.37
CA HIS A 133 1.90 2.04 -23.22
C HIS A 133 2.77 1.03 -23.97
N PRO A 134 2.22 0.40 -25.02
CA PRO A 134 2.93 -0.59 -25.81
C PRO A 134 4.32 -0.12 -26.22
N ALA A 135 5.34 -0.87 -25.82
CA ALA A 135 6.72 -0.49 -26.06
C ALA A 135 7.00 -0.47 -27.57
N LYS A 136 7.33 0.71 -28.11
CA LYS A 136 7.68 0.88 -29.53
C LYS A 136 9.05 0.29 -29.89
N ALA A 137 9.90 0.12 -28.88
CA ALA A 137 11.20 -0.54 -28.95
C ALA A 137 11.42 -1.33 -27.66
N VAL A 138 12.18 -2.42 -27.74
CA VAL A 138 12.50 -3.24 -26.58
C VAL A 138 13.30 -2.39 -25.58
N PRO A 139 12.88 -2.31 -24.30
CA PRO A 139 13.65 -1.65 -23.25
C PRO A 139 15.08 -2.20 -23.16
N ASP A 140 16.00 -1.39 -22.66
CA ASP A 140 17.40 -1.80 -22.48
C ASP A 140 17.50 -3.10 -21.66
N TRP A 141 18.39 -4.02 -22.05
CA TRP A 141 18.51 -5.32 -21.37
C TRP A 141 18.81 -5.19 -19.85
N ARG A 142 19.48 -4.11 -19.42
CA ARG A 142 19.78 -3.83 -18.01
C ARG A 142 18.51 -3.59 -17.19
N PHE A 143 17.46 -3.09 -17.82
CA PHE A 143 16.14 -2.94 -17.19
C PHE A 143 15.56 -4.30 -16.81
N PHE A 144 15.61 -5.28 -17.74
CA PHE A 144 15.15 -6.64 -17.47
C PHE A 144 16.03 -7.36 -16.46
N ALA A 145 17.34 -7.10 -16.46
CA ALA A 145 18.24 -7.59 -15.42
C ALA A 145 17.82 -7.09 -14.02
N GLY A 146 17.40 -5.82 -13.91
CA GLY A 146 16.84 -5.27 -12.67
C GLY A 146 15.58 -6.00 -12.19
N LEU A 147 14.65 -6.33 -13.10
CA LEU A 147 13.46 -7.13 -12.77
C LEU A 147 13.84 -8.54 -12.33
N ALA A 148 14.82 -9.17 -12.99
CA ALA A 148 15.32 -10.49 -12.61
C ALA A 148 15.94 -10.47 -11.20
N LEU A 149 16.72 -9.44 -10.87
CA LEU A 149 17.27 -9.25 -9.52
C LEU A 149 16.18 -9.04 -8.47
N ALA A 150 15.07 -8.36 -8.81
CA ALA A 150 13.93 -8.23 -7.92
C ALA A 150 13.27 -9.60 -7.64
N VAL A 151 13.09 -10.45 -8.65
CA VAL A 151 12.59 -11.83 -8.48
C VAL A 151 13.53 -12.65 -7.61
N LEU A 152 14.85 -12.56 -7.85
CA LEU A 152 15.85 -13.28 -7.07
C LEU A 152 15.84 -12.82 -5.61
N GLY A 153 15.81 -11.51 -5.35
CA GLY A 153 15.71 -10.94 -4.01
C GLY A 153 14.43 -11.39 -3.30
N ALA A 154 13.29 -11.36 -3.98
CA ALA A 154 12.01 -11.87 -3.47
C ALA A 154 12.11 -13.35 -3.09
N SER A 155 12.71 -14.16 -3.98
CA SER A 155 12.90 -15.59 -3.78
C SER A 155 13.79 -15.86 -2.56
N MET A 156 14.89 -15.13 -2.40
CA MET A 156 15.75 -15.22 -1.22
C MET A 156 15.00 -14.86 0.06
N VAL A 157 14.18 -13.81 0.07
CA VAL A 157 13.35 -13.45 1.24
C VAL A 157 12.40 -14.60 1.62
N MET A 158 11.81 -15.29 0.65
CA MET A 158 10.92 -16.42 0.93
C MET A 158 11.68 -17.65 1.43
N LEU A 159 12.83 -17.96 0.82
CA LEU A 159 13.65 -19.13 1.15
C LEU A 159 14.34 -18.98 2.52
N TYR A 160 14.80 -17.78 2.85
CA TYR A 160 15.52 -17.46 4.08
C TYR A 160 14.65 -16.69 5.08
N LYS A 161 13.31 -16.83 5.00
CA LYS A 161 12.41 -16.20 5.97
C LYS A 161 12.73 -16.75 7.38
N PRO A 162 12.74 -15.90 8.42
CA PRO A 162 13.01 -16.34 9.78
C PRO A 162 12.00 -17.40 10.22
N THR A 163 12.49 -18.58 10.62
CA THR A 163 11.69 -19.66 11.23
C THR A 163 11.93 -19.65 12.73
N GLY A 164 11.15 -18.86 13.46
CA GLY A 164 11.24 -18.72 14.93
C GLY A 164 10.86 -17.32 15.39
N GLU A 165 10.37 -17.18 16.62
CA GLU A 165 10.03 -15.89 17.21
C GLU A 165 11.23 -14.95 17.12
N LEU A 166 11.16 -13.99 16.20
CA LEU A 166 12.04 -12.83 16.16
C LEU A 166 11.78 -12.04 17.45
N HIS A 167 12.52 -12.41 18.50
CA HIS A 167 12.60 -11.77 19.81
C HIS A 167 11.26 -11.27 20.35
N ALA A 168 10.60 -12.10 21.17
CA ALA A 168 9.63 -11.59 22.14
C ALA A 168 10.30 -10.46 22.95
N SER A 169 9.92 -9.21 22.67
CA SER A 169 10.34 -8.09 23.51
C SER A 169 9.72 -8.33 24.89
N PRO A 170 10.51 -8.43 25.97
CA PRO A 170 9.97 -8.69 27.29
C PRO A 170 9.19 -7.46 27.77
N ALA A 171 7.98 -7.73 28.26
CA ALA A 171 7.12 -6.87 29.07
C ALA A 171 6.31 -5.76 28.35
N MET A 172 5.06 -6.09 28.07
CA MET A 172 3.95 -5.17 28.36
C MET A 172 2.79 -5.93 29.03
N ASN A 173 3.11 -6.65 30.11
CA ASN A 173 2.13 -6.98 31.14
C ASN A 173 2.09 -5.81 32.12
N ALA A 174 1.52 -4.68 31.69
CA ALA A 174 1.01 -3.71 32.65
C ALA A 174 -0.32 -4.30 33.17
N PRO A 175 -0.51 -4.48 34.48
CA PRO A 175 -1.78 -4.96 35.02
C PRO A 175 -2.87 -3.98 34.59
N LEU A 176 -3.96 -4.51 34.03
CA LEU A 176 -5.18 -3.75 33.82
C LEU A 176 -5.63 -3.25 35.21
N VAL A 177 -5.66 -1.93 35.37
CA VAL A 177 -6.22 -1.30 36.57
C VAL A 177 -7.68 -1.74 36.64
N ASP A 178 -8.03 -2.37 37.74
CA ASP A 178 -9.36 -2.86 38.05
C ASP A 178 -10.34 -1.67 38.17
N GLU A 179 -11.13 -1.46 37.13
CA GLU A 179 -12.21 -0.45 37.03
C GLU A 179 -13.45 -0.90 37.83
N SER A 180 -13.27 -1.54 38.99
CA SER A 180 -14.36 -1.87 39.93
C SER A 180 -14.22 -1.20 41.30
N ALA A 181 -13.17 -0.38 41.51
CA ALA A 181 -12.94 0.32 42.78
C ALA A 181 -13.53 1.75 42.85
N ILE A 182 -14.19 2.26 41.80
CA ILE A 182 -14.84 3.58 41.79
C ILE A 182 -16.36 3.41 41.72
N SER A 183 -16.93 2.70 42.69
CA SER A 183 -18.34 2.83 43.04
C SER A 183 -18.57 2.29 44.45
N LYS A 184 -18.30 3.13 45.44
CA LYS A 184 -18.97 3.16 46.74
C LYS A 184 -19.05 4.60 47.23
#